data_AF-A0A950UFJ8-F1
#
_entry.id   AF-A0A950UFJ8-F1
#
_cell.length_a   1.000
_cell.length_b   1.000
_cell.length_c   1.000
_cell.angle_alpha   90.00
_cell.angle_beta   90.00
_cell.angle_gamma   90.00
#
_symmetry.space_group_name_H-M   'P 1'
#
loop_
_entity.id
_entity.type
_entity.pdbx_description
1 polymer ?
#
loop_
_entity_poly.entity_id
_entity_poly.type
_entity_poly.pdbx_seq_one_letter_code
_entity_poly.pdbx_strand_id
1 'polypeptide(L)'
;MIPRERAPYSAIVDRPPLKLPGGARLVVWTIVNLEFWDIARPMARQVLPAPTGQVLLPDVPNWSWHEYGMRVGVWRFFDLFRRLQIRPTLSINARVCDDYERVARAAHEAEWEFMGHAYEQGPMHLIEDQRAMIERSVQVIERFTGSKPVGWLGPGLTQTYDTPELLAAAGIKYIGDWVYDDEPTEIQTANGPLVTLPYTVELNDIPMMLVQHHESEYFTRRCIDTFDRLYLEGKERAKIMAIAI
;
A
#
# COMPACT_ATOMS: atom_id res chain seq x y z
N MET A 1 0.48 14.71 17.96
CA MET A 1 -0.96 14.95 17.72
C MET A 1 -1.65 13.61 17.56
N ILE A 2 -2.79 13.41 18.23
CA ILE A 2 -3.63 12.22 18.03
C ILE A 2 -4.42 12.33 16.72
N PRO A 3 -4.99 11.23 16.17
CA PRO A 3 -5.62 11.25 14.86
C PRO A 3 -6.68 12.34 14.64
N ARG A 4 -7.58 12.53 15.61
CA ARG A 4 -8.66 13.52 15.55
C ARG A 4 -8.20 14.98 15.57
N GLU A 5 -6.99 15.25 16.07
CA GLU A 5 -6.38 16.58 16.03
C GLU A 5 -5.77 16.86 14.65
N ARG A 6 -5.25 15.82 13.98
CA ARG A 6 -4.66 15.93 12.63
C ARG A 6 -5.73 16.05 11.54
N ALA A 7 -6.81 15.30 11.67
CA ALA A 7 -7.96 15.29 10.78
C ALA A 7 -9.23 15.53 11.59
N PRO A 8 -9.63 16.80 11.78
CA PRO A 8 -10.93 17.12 12.34
C PRO A 8 -12.05 16.46 11.53
N TYR A 9 -13.12 16.07 12.20
CA TYR A 9 -14.27 15.45 11.53
C TYR A 9 -14.81 16.35 10.42
N SER A 10 -15.01 15.76 9.24
CA SER A 10 -15.68 16.38 8.10
C SER A 10 -16.51 15.31 7.41
N ALA A 11 -17.83 15.49 7.31
CA ALA A 11 -18.64 14.56 6.54
C ALA A 11 -18.42 14.81 5.05
N ILE A 12 -18.34 13.72 4.25
CA ILE A 12 -18.15 13.82 2.80
C ILE A 12 -19.21 14.75 2.17
N VAL A 13 -20.48 14.66 2.60
CA VAL A 13 -21.60 15.45 2.06
C VAL A 13 -21.50 16.96 2.30
N ASP A 14 -20.72 17.39 3.29
CA ASP A 14 -20.56 18.81 3.65
C ASP A 14 -19.44 19.49 2.86
N ARG A 15 -18.61 18.71 2.14
CA ARG A 15 -17.49 19.23 1.34
C ARG A 15 -17.96 19.66 -0.06
N PRO A 16 -17.24 20.54 -0.77
CA PRO A 16 -17.43 20.67 -2.21
C PRO A 16 -17.22 19.32 -2.93
N PRO A 17 -18.04 18.94 -3.92
CA PRO A 17 -17.87 17.69 -4.64
C PRO A 17 -16.52 17.63 -5.37
N LEU A 18 -15.76 16.54 -5.19
CA LEU A 18 -14.54 16.29 -5.95
C LEU A 18 -14.84 16.25 -7.46
N LYS A 19 -14.05 16.98 -8.25
CA LYS A 19 -14.10 16.98 -9.72
C LYS A 19 -12.75 16.54 -10.25
N LEU A 20 -12.77 15.53 -11.11
CA LEU A 20 -11.57 14.99 -11.75
C LEU A 20 -11.38 15.58 -13.16
N PRO A 21 -10.13 15.56 -13.69
CA PRO A 21 -9.86 15.94 -15.07
C PRO A 21 -10.73 15.19 -16.07
N GLY A 22 -11.11 15.86 -17.16
CA GLY A 22 -11.93 15.26 -18.22
C GLY A 22 -13.33 14.82 -17.81
N GLY A 23 -13.81 15.21 -16.63
CA GLY A 23 -15.11 14.78 -16.11
C GLY A 23 -15.15 13.32 -15.67
N ALA A 24 -13.98 12.71 -15.39
CA ALA A 24 -13.92 11.36 -14.84
C ALA A 24 -14.71 11.27 -13.53
N ARG A 25 -15.40 10.13 -13.34
CA ARG A 25 -16.31 9.90 -12.20
C ARG A 25 -15.65 9.07 -11.10
N LEU A 26 -14.62 8.32 -11.44
CA LEU A 26 -13.96 7.37 -10.55
C LEU A 26 -12.51 7.24 -10.95
N VAL A 27 -11.61 7.27 -9.98
CA VAL A 27 -10.23 6.77 -10.13
C VAL A 27 -10.20 5.36 -9.59
N VAL A 28 -9.67 4.42 -10.38
CA VAL A 28 -9.30 3.09 -9.88
C VAL A 28 -7.81 3.09 -9.59
N TRP A 29 -7.45 3.00 -8.31
CA TRP A 29 -6.08 2.99 -7.84
C TRP A 29 -5.66 1.54 -7.57
N THR A 30 -4.86 0.95 -8.45
CA THR A 30 -4.35 -0.42 -8.30
C THR A 30 -2.99 -0.40 -7.62
N ILE A 31 -2.86 -1.09 -6.48
CA ILE A 31 -1.64 -1.15 -5.67
C ILE A 31 -1.12 -2.59 -5.67
N VAL A 32 0.15 -2.77 -6.06
CA VAL A 32 0.87 -4.03 -5.94
C VAL A 32 1.89 -3.92 -4.82
N ASN A 33 1.84 -4.81 -3.85
CA ASN A 33 2.77 -4.84 -2.72
C ASN A 33 3.94 -5.78 -3.04
N LEU A 34 5.17 -5.25 -3.03
CA LEU A 34 6.40 -6.03 -3.13
C LEU A 34 7.20 -5.91 -1.83
N GLU A 35 7.24 -7.01 -1.10
CA GLU A 35 7.72 -7.06 0.27
C GLU A 35 8.93 -7.99 0.43
N PHE A 36 9.93 -7.54 1.18
CA PHE A 36 11.04 -8.35 1.63
C PHE A 36 10.72 -8.95 3.00
N TRP A 37 10.79 -10.27 3.12
CA TRP A 37 10.55 -11.01 4.36
C TRP A 37 11.84 -11.68 4.88
N ASP A 38 12.31 -11.24 6.06
CA ASP A 38 13.48 -11.83 6.72
C ASP A 38 13.14 -13.20 7.33
N ILE A 39 13.75 -14.25 6.78
CA ILE A 39 13.55 -15.64 7.23
C ILE A 39 13.95 -15.87 8.70
N ALA A 40 14.79 -15.00 9.28
CA ALA A 40 15.18 -15.08 10.68
C ALA A 40 14.07 -14.61 11.64
N ARG A 41 12.99 -14.01 11.11
CA ARG A 41 11.86 -13.47 11.90
C ARG A 41 10.59 -14.32 11.70
N PRO A 42 9.62 -14.24 12.63
CA PRO A 42 8.32 -14.84 12.44
C PRO A 42 7.61 -14.32 11.18
N MET A 43 7.06 -15.23 10.38
CA MET A 43 6.25 -14.88 9.20
C MET A 43 4.84 -14.49 9.64
N ALA A 44 4.29 -13.41 9.07
CA ALA A 44 2.92 -12.98 9.33
C ALA A 44 1.94 -13.63 8.35
N ARG A 45 0.64 -13.69 8.72
CA ARG A 45 -0.46 -14.12 7.83
C ARG A 45 -0.16 -15.48 7.14
N GLN A 46 0.25 -16.45 7.96
CA GLN A 46 0.67 -17.78 7.52
C GLN A 46 -0.43 -18.48 6.72
N VAL A 47 -0.07 -19.02 5.55
CA VAL A 47 -0.94 -19.89 4.74
C VAL A 47 -0.94 -21.32 5.29
N LEU A 48 0.14 -21.72 5.95
CA LEU A 48 0.29 -23.02 6.59
C LEU A 48 0.58 -22.84 8.09
N PRO A 49 -0.38 -23.18 8.97
CA PRO A 49 -0.16 -23.10 10.40
C PRO A 49 0.89 -24.13 10.84
N ALA A 50 1.62 -23.80 11.90
CA ALA A 50 2.62 -24.71 12.46
C ALA A 50 1.98 -26.03 12.95
N PRO A 51 2.61 -27.20 12.70
CA PRO A 51 2.15 -28.48 13.24
C PRO A 51 1.98 -28.38 14.76
N THR A 52 0.79 -28.75 15.24
CA THR A 52 0.41 -28.69 16.68
C THR A 52 0.67 -27.34 17.35
N GLY A 53 0.69 -26.25 16.58
CA GLY A 53 0.96 -24.89 17.06
C GLY A 53 2.43 -24.64 17.45
N GLN A 54 3.34 -25.55 17.14
CA GLN A 54 4.76 -25.43 17.48
C GLN A 54 5.52 -24.64 16.40
N VAL A 55 5.59 -23.33 16.59
CA VAL A 55 6.31 -22.44 15.67
C VAL A 55 7.80 -22.80 15.61
N LEU A 56 8.32 -22.99 14.40
CA LEU A 56 9.74 -23.23 14.13
C LEU A 56 10.32 -22.01 13.40
N LEU A 57 11.50 -21.57 13.83
CA LEU A 57 12.32 -20.63 13.07
C LEU A 57 13.58 -21.34 12.55
N PRO A 58 13.96 -21.11 11.28
CA PRO A 58 13.23 -20.35 10.26
C PRO A 58 11.90 -21.03 9.83
N ASP A 59 10.86 -20.23 9.58
CA ASP A 59 9.57 -20.69 9.04
C ASP A 59 9.65 -20.84 7.51
N VAL A 60 10.35 -21.89 7.08
CA VAL A 60 10.62 -22.16 5.67
C VAL A 60 9.35 -22.27 4.82
N PRO A 61 8.27 -22.97 5.26
CA PRO A 61 7.06 -23.08 4.45
C PRO A 61 6.42 -21.73 4.13
N ASN A 62 6.17 -20.88 5.14
CA ASN A 62 5.54 -19.58 4.89
C ASN A 62 6.48 -18.60 4.21
N TRP A 63 7.78 -18.62 4.52
CA TRP A 63 8.77 -17.82 3.79
C TRP A 63 8.82 -18.20 2.30
N SER A 64 8.81 -19.50 1.98
CA SER A 64 8.81 -19.97 0.59
C SER A 64 7.54 -19.58 -0.18
N TRP A 65 6.42 -19.44 0.52
CA TRP A 65 5.18 -18.92 -0.03
C TRP A 65 5.29 -17.43 -0.37
N HIS A 66 5.88 -16.60 0.50
CA HIS A 66 6.19 -15.20 0.17
C HIS A 66 7.17 -15.08 -1.01
N GLU A 67 8.22 -15.91 -1.03
CA GLU A 67 9.21 -15.96 -2.13
C GLU A 67 8.60 -16.30 -3.49
N TYR A 68 7.49 -17.05 -3.52
CA TYR A 68 6.77 -17.32 -4.76
C TYR A 68 6.34 -16.03 -5.46
N GLY A 69 5.94 -15.01 -4.70
CA GLY A 69 5.58 -13.68 -5.21
C GLY A 69 6.74 -13.06 -5.99
N MET A 70 7.93 -12.98 -5.39
CA MET A 70 9.12 -12.39 -6.02
C MET A 70 9.68 -13.23 -7.18
N ARG A 71 9.53 -14.55 -7.13
CA ARG A 71 10.10 -15.48 -8.13
C ARG A 71 9.20 -15.70 -9.34
N VAL A 72 7.89 -15.76 -9.12
CA VAL A 72 6.92 -16.22 -10.13
C VAL A 72 5.72 -15.28 -10.22
N GLY A 73 5.10 -14.92 -9.10
CA GLY A 73 3.86 -14.15 -9.06
C GLY A 73 3.97 -12.79 -9.75
N VAL A 74 5.01 -12.03 -9.42
CA VAL A 74 5.23 -10.66 -9.91
C VAL A 74 5.30 -10.57 -11.45
N TRP A 75 5.85 -11.60 -12.11
CA TRP A 75 5.93 -11.64 -13.58
C TRP A 75 4.56 -11.76 -14.23
N ARG A 76 3.61 -12.43 -13.58
CA ARG A 76 2.22 -12.48 -14.04
C ARG A 76 1.53 -11.13 -13.90
N PHE A 77 1.87 -10.34 -12.88
CA PHE A 77 1.37 -8.98 -12.76
C PHE A 77 1.95 -8.07 -13.85
N PHE A 78 3.24 -8.16 -14.15
CA PHE A 78 3.82 -7.42 -15.29
C PHE A 78 3.08 -7.74 -16.60
N ASP A 79 2.82 -9.02 -16.89
CA ASP A 79 2.06 -9.41 -18.08
C ASP A 79 0.60 -8.97 -18.04
N LEU A 80 -0.05 -8.96 -16.87
CA LEU A 80 -1.41 -8.46 -16.71
C LEU A 80 -1.50 -6.95 -16.97
N PHE A 81 -0.71 -6.15 -16.26
CA PHE A 81 -0.76 -4.70 -16.34
C PHE A 81 -0.32 -4.19 -17.72
N ARG A 82 0.64 -4.85 -18.37
CA ARG A 82 1.01 -4.57 -19.76
C ARG A 82 -0.14 -4.82 -20.73
N ARG A 83 -0.87 -5.94 -20.60
CA ARG A 83 -2.03 -6.26 -21.46
C ARG A 83 -3.18 -5.27 -21.27
N LEU A 84 -3.38 -4.82 -20.03
CA LEU A 84 -4.43 -3.85 -19.69
C LEU A 84 -4.00 -2.39 -19.95
N GLN A 85 -2.73 -2.15 -20.29
CA GLN A 85 -2.15 -0.80 -20.42
C GLN A 85 -2.34 0.07 -19.17
N ILE A 86 -2.25 -0.55 -17.99
CA ILE A 86 -2.38 0.11 -16.69
C ILE A 86 -1.00 0.20 -16.05
N ARG A 87 -0.69 1.35 -15.44
CA ARG A 87 0.48 1.55 -14.59
C ARG A 87 0.03 1.53 -13.12
N PRO A 88 0.28 0.44 -12.38
CA PRO A 88 -0.08 0.38 -10.96
C PRO A 88 0.88 1.22 -10.10
N THR A 89 0.45 1.51 -8.89
CA THR A 89 1.33 1.95 -7.82
C THR A 89 1.98 0.73 -7.18
N LEU A 90 3.29 0.74 -7.09
CA LEU A 90 4.11 -0.27 -6.44
C LEU A 90 4.38 0.18 -5.00
N SER A 91 3.70 -0.43 -4.03
CA SER A 91 4.07 -0.32 -2.62
C SER A 91 5.27 -1.25 -2.37
N ILE A 92 6.44 -0.68 -2.12
CA ILE A 92 7.70 -1.44 -2.11
C ILE A 92 8.49 -1.22 -0.83
N ASN A 93 8.88 -2.32 -0.19
CA ASN A 93 9.95 -2.27 0.80
C ASN A 93 11.24 -1.84 0.10
N ALA A 94 11.91 -0.79 0.56
CA ALA A 94 13.05 -0.24 -0.16
C ALA A 94 14.20 -1.26 -0.38
N ARG A 95 14.37 -2.22 0.54
CA ARG A 95 15.34 -3.33 0.42
C ARG A 95 15.11 -4.23 -0.79
N VAL A 96 13.90 -4.27 -1.36
CA VAL A 96 13.62 -4.99 -2.62
C VAL A 96 14.47 -4.43 -3.78
N CYS A 97 14.79 -3.13 -3.77
CA CYS A 97 15.69 -2.53 -4.74
C CYS A 97 17.12 -3.08 -4.68
N ASP A 98 17.55 -3.53 -3.49
CA ASP A 98 18.88 -4.10 -3.26
C ASP A 98 18.87 -5.62 -3.51
N ASP A 99 17.93 -6.35 -2.90
CA ASP A 99 17.95 -7.82 -2.82
C ASP A 99 17.20 -8.49 -3.99
N TYR A 100 16.20 -7.83 -4.57
CA TYR A 100 15.43 -8.30 -5.73
C TYR A 100 15.50 -7.29 -6.88
N GLU A 101 16.70 -6.75 -7.12
CA GLU A 101 17.02 -5.73 -8.12
C GLU A 101 16.35 -5.99 -9.47
N ARG A 102 16.35 -7.25 -9.95
CA ARG A 102 15.77 -7.63 -11.25
C ARG A 102 14.26 -7.35 -11.33
N VAL A 103 13.55 -7.52 -10.22
CA VAL A 103 12.10 -7.28 -10.08
C VAL A 103 11.86 -5.78 -9.99
N ALA A 104 12.59 -5.08 -9.12
CA ALA A 104 12.50 -3.62 -8.99
C ALA A 104 12.80 -2.92 -10.33
N ARG A 105 13.81 -3.37 -11.07
CA ARG A 105 14.18 -2.82 -12.38
C ARG A 105 13.05 -2.99 -13.38
N ALA A 106 12.39 -4.15 -13.41
CA ALA A 106 11.24 -4.39 -14.28
C ALA A 106 10.09 -3.42 -13.99
N ALA A 107 9.81 -3.13 -12.71
CA ALA A 107 8.79 -2.16 -12.32
C ALA A 107 9.16 -0.73 -12.74
N HIS A 108 10.43 -0.35 -12.58
CA HIS A 108 10.90 0.96 -13.00
C HIS A 108 10.83 1.14 -14.53
N GLU A 109 11.28 0.14 -15.30
CA GLU A 109 11.19 0.14 -16.76
C GLU A 109 9.74 0.13 -17.28
N ALA A 110 8.83 -0.49 -16.53
CA ALA A 110 7.40 -0.49 -16.83
C ALA A 110 6.68 0.79 -16.37
N GLU A 111 7.40 1.77 -15.83
CA GLU A 111 6.89 3.04 -15.32
C GLU A 111 5.80 2.87 -14.24
N TRP A 112 5.94 1.84 -13.39
CA TRP A 112 5.13 1.72 -12.18
C TRP A 112 5.55 2.80 -11.17
N GLU A 113 4.61 3.34 -10.41
CA GLU A 113 4.93 4.36 -9.41
C GLU A 113 5.55 3.71 -8.16
N PHE A 114 6.73 4.17 -7.72
CA PHE A 114 7.35 3.65 -6.50
C PHE A 114 6.85 4.41 -5.26
N MET A 115 5.96 3.78 -4.51
CA MET A 115 5.46 4.22 -3.22
C MET A 115 6.24 3.54 -2.09
N GLY A 116 6.73 4.32 -1.12
CA GLY A 116 7.52 3.77 -0.02
C GLY A 116 6.69 2.88 0.90
N HIS A 117 7.22 1.71 1.27
CA HIS A 117 6.61 0.78 2.21
C HIS A 117 7.59 0.36 3.31
N ALA A 118 8.26 1.30 3.98
CA ALA A 118 9.39 1.02 4.88
C ALA A 118 10.61 0.39 4.18
N TYR A 119 11.67 0.11 4.95
CA TYR A 119 12.89 -0.48 4.39
C TYR A 119 12.72 -1.98 4.14
N GLU A 120 12.10 -2.69 5.07
CA GLU A 120 11.79 -4.12 5.02
C GLU A 120 10.47 -4.38 5.74
N GLN A 121 9.86 -5.54 5.55
CA GLN A 121 8.56 -5.83 6.11
C GLN A 121 8.62 -6.03 7.63
N GLY A 122 7.67 -5.42 8.35
CA GLY A 122 7.57 -5.51 9.80
C GLY A 122 6.64 -4.46 10.43
N PRO A 123 6.24 -4.64 11.69
CA PRO A 123 5.37 -3.70 12.39
C PRO A 123 6.07 -2.36 12.64
N MET A 124 5.54 -1.28 12.06
CA MET A 124 6.12 0.07 12.14
C MET A 124 6.25 0.57 13.58
N HIS A 125 5.30 0.22 14.45
CA HIS A 125 5.28 0.61 15.86
C HIS A 125 6.38 -0.05 16.72
N LEU A 126 7.10 -1.05 16.21
CA LEU A 126 8.26 -1.66 16.88
C LEU A 126 9.60 -1.13 16.37
N ILE A 127 9.59 -0.25 15.36
CA ILE A 127 10.81 0.37 14.84
C ILE A 127 11.25 1.47 15.82
N GLU A 128 12.40 1.26 16.47
CA GLU A 128 12.94 2.20 17.47
C GLU A 128 13.24 3.57 16.85
N ASP A 129 13.95 3.58 15.72
CA ASP A 129 14.27 4.80 14.97
C ASP A 129 13.53 4.85 13.63
N GLN A 130 12.25 5.24 13.69
CA GLN A 130 11.43 5.41 12.49
C GLN A 130 11.98 6.49 11.55
N ARG A 131 12.64 7.54 12.08
CA ARG A 131 13.20 8.62 11.26
C ARG A 131 14.29 8.06 10.36
N ALA A 132 15.28 7.38 10.94
CA ALA A 132 16.38 6.79 10.18
C ALA A 132 15.88 5.74 9.19
N MET A 133 14.88 4.93 9.57
CA MET A 133 14.27 3.96 8.66
C MET A 133 13.57 4.63 7.47
N ILE A 134 12.75 5.66 7.69
CA ILE A 134 12.05 6.40 6.63
C ILE A 134 13.07 7.06 5.70
N GLU A 135 14.05 7.78 6.26
CA GLU A 135 15.09 8.46 5.48
C GLU A 135 15.89 7.46 4.63
N ARG A 136 16.28 6.31 5.20
CA ARG A 136 16.95 5.24 4.47
C ARG A 136 16.08 4.72 3.33
N SER A 137 14.79 4.48 3.58
CA SER A 137 13.85 3.96 2.58
C SER A 137 13.71 4.92 1.41
N VAL A 138 13.49 6.21 1.69
CA VAL A 138 13.41 7.28 0.70
C VAL A 138 14.70 7.36 -0.12
N GLN A 139 15.86 7.34 0.53
CA GLN A 139 17.16 7.41 -0.14
C GLN A 139 17.43 6.21 -1.04
N VAL A 140 17.08 5.00 -0.61
CA VAL A 140 17.27 3.77 -1.41
C VAL A 140 16.39 3.82 -2.66
N ILE A 141 15.11 4.19 -2.51
CA ILE A 141 14.20 4.34 -3.65
C ILE A 141 14.69 5.46 -4.57
N GLU A 142 15.08 6.62 -4.05
CA GLU A 142 15.60 7.74 -4.84
C GLU A 142 16.84 7.35 -5.65
N ARG A 143 17.80 6.64 -5.02
CA ARG A 143 18.98 6.14 -5.73
C ARG A 143 18.61 5.17 -6.85
N PHE A 144 17.58 4.36 -6.65
CA PHE A 144 17.16 3.35 -7.61
C PHE A 144 16.39 3.95 -8.80
N THR A 145 15.46 4.85 -8.54
CA THR A 145 14.52 5.39 -9.53
C THR A 145 14.95 6.76 -10.10
N GLY A 146 15.92 7.42 -9.48
CA GLY A 146 16.32 8.78 -9.79
C GLY A 146 15.38 9.88 -9.25
N SER A 147 14.37 9.52 -8.45
CA SER A 147 13.42 10.48 -7.88
C SER A 147 12.93 10.03 -6.51
N LYS A 148 12.76 10.97 -5.58
CA LYS A 148 12.21 10.66 -4.26
C LYS A 148 10.77 10.14 -4.38
N PRO A 149 10.41 9.05 -3.67
CA PRO A 149 9.01 8.66 -3.56
C PRO A 149 8.22 9.79 -2.90
N VAL A 150 7.03 10.08 -3.43
CA VAL A 150 6.11 11.08 -2.86
C VAL A 150 4.93 10.42 -2.14
N GLY A 151 4.75 9.11 -2.32
CA GLY A 151 3.75 8.29 -1.65
C GLY A 151 4.36 7.44 -0.54
N TRP A 152 3.56 7.14 0.48
CA TRP A 152 3.90 6.15 1.50
C TRP A 152 2.70 5.30 1.91
N LEU A 153 2.93 4.02 2.16
CA LEU A 153 2.01 3.12 2.83
C LEU A 153 2.78 2.41 3.94
N GLY A 154 2.40 2.50 5.20
CA GLY A 154 3.06 1.78 6.27
C GLY A 154 2.72 0.28 6.26
N PRO A 155 3.70 -0.60 6.49
CA PRO A 155 3.46 -2.00 6.87
C PRO A 155 2.31 -2.20 7.84
N GLY A 156 1.30 -2.95 7.40
CA GLY A 156 0.12 -3.29 8.19
C GLY A 156 -0.73 -2.09 8.63
N LEU A 157 -0.55 -0.91 8.03
CA LEU A 157 -1.19 0.35 8.45
C LEU A 157 -0.85 0.73 9.90
N THR A 158 0.32 0.29 10.40
CA THR A 158 0.68 0.38 11.82
C THR A 158 1.45 1.66 12.19
N GLN A 159 1.07 2.80 11.63
CA GLN A 159 1.66 4.10 11.98
C GLN A 159 1.55 4.38 13.49
N THR A 160 2.59 4.99 14.06
CA THR A 160 2.52 5.63 15.39
C THR A 160 2.01 7.06 15.25
N TYR A 161 1.78 7.76 16.37
CA TYR A 161 1.39 9.17 16.34
C TYR A 161 2.45 10.10 15.71
N ASP A 162 3.71 9.66 15.70
CA ASP A 162 4.83 10.43 15.16
C ASP A 162 5.10 10.13 13.69
N THR A 163 4.69 8.96 13.17
CA THR A 163 4.96 8.57 11.78
C THR A 163 4.55 9.64 10.76
N PRO A 164 3.35 10.27 10.82
CA PRO A 164 3.00 11.34 9.90
C PRO A 164 3.96 12.54 9.90
N GLU A 165 4.48 12.93 11.07
CA GLU A 165 5.45 14.03 11.17
C GLU A 165 6.75 13.70 10.43
N LEU A 166 7.22 12.46 10.62
CA LEU A 166 8.45 11.97 10.03
C LEU A 166 8.34 11.84 8.52
N LEU A 167 7.20 11.35 8.03
CA LEU A 167 6.92 11.23 6.59
C LEU A 167 6.87 12.60 5.92
N ALA A 168 6.15 13.56 6.50
CA ALA A 168 6.07 14.92 5.97
C ALA A 168 7.47 15.59 5.94
N ALA A 169 8.25 15.43 7.02
CA ALA A 169 9.64 15.92 7.09
C ALA A 169 10.56 15.27 6.03
N ALA A 170 10.32 14.00 5.68
CA ALA A 170 11.06 13.29 4.64
C ALA A 170 10.64 13.66 3.20
N GLY A 171 9.63 14.52 3.04
CA GLY A 171 9.16 15.00 1.75
C GLY A 171 8.02 14.18 1.13
N ILE A 172 7.46 13.20 1.85
CA ILE A 172 6.26 12.49 1.44
C ILE A 172 5.09 13.47 1.32
N LYS A 173 4.22 13.26 0.33
CA LYS A 173 3.09 14.13 -0.03
C LYS A 173 1.75 13.45 0.17
N TYR A 174 1.68 12.14 -0.06
CA TYR A 174 0.47 11.39 0.19
C TYR A 174 0.73 10.08 0.94
N ILE A 175 -0.27 9.63 1.68
CA ILE A 175 -0.26 8.38 2.45
C ILE A 175 -1.49 7.53 2.19
N GLY A 176 -1.36 6.21 2.30
CA GLY A 176 -2.48 5.25 2.20
C GLY A 176 -2.95 4.69 3.55
N ASP A 177 -2.32 5.05 4.67
CA ASP A 177 -2.59 4.40 5.97
C ASP A 177 -3.95 4.73 6.60
N TRP A 178 -4.64 5.77 6.12
CA TRP A 178 -5.86 6.29 6.74
C TRP A 178 -7.09 5.98 5.89
N VAL A 179 -7.68 4.82 6.15
CA VAL A 179 -8.81 4.25 5.41
C VAL A 179 -10.13 4.70 6.04
N TYR A 180 -10.57 5.93 5.75
CA TYR A 180 -11.82 6.48 6.33
C TYR A 180 -12.70 7.27 5.36
N ASP A 181 -12.33 7.37 4.07
CA ASP A 181 -13.03 8.21 3.09
C ASP A 181 -12.99 7.58 1.70
N ASP A 182 -13.85 8.06 0.80
CA ASP A 182 -13.82 7.71 -0.62
C ASP A 182 -13.23 8.84 -1.50
N GLU A 183 -12.82 9.96 -0.87
CA GLU A 183 -12.11 11.07 -1.48
C GLU A 183 -10.75 11.32 -0.82
N PRO A 184 -9.79 11.94 -1.53
CA PRO A 184 -8.61 12.48 -0.88
C PRO A 184 -9.00 13.44 0.24
N THR A 185 -8.37 13.28 1.40
CA THR A 185 -8.45 14.27 2.48
C THR A 185 -7.06 14.67 2.90
N GLU A 186 -6.93 15.54 3.90
CA GLU A 186 -5.64 15.96 4.43
C GLU A 186 -5.56 15.70 5.94
N ILE A 187 -4.38 15.27 6.39
CA ILE A 187 -4.01 15.30 7.80
C ILE A 187 -2.95 16.35 8.03
N GLN A 188 -3.06 17.06 9.15
CA GLN A 188 -2.11 18.10 9.54
C GLN A 188 -0.85 17.50 10.18
N THR A 189 0.30 18.08 9.85
CA THR A 189 1.60 17.84 10.49
C THR A 189 2.33 19.16 10.70
N ALA A 190 3.36 19.18 11.53
CA ALA A 190 4.19 20.37 11.71
C ALA A 190 5.02 20.73 10.46
N ASN A 191 5.19 19.79 9.53
CA ASN A 191 5.98 19.97 8.30
C ASN A 191 5.11 20.16 7.04
N GLY A 192 3.83 20.51 7.22
CA GLY A 192 2.83 20.66 6.15
C GLY A 192 1.84 19.49 6.09
N PRO A 193 0.72 19.63 5.35
CA PRO A 193 -0.28 18.58 5.27
C PRO A 193 0.23 17.37 4.49
N LEU A 194 -0.27 16.19 4.86
CA LEU A 194 -0.19 14.98 4.03
C LEU A 194 -1.57 14.69 3.45
N VAL A 195 -1.63 14.40 2.15
CA VAL A 195 -2.86 13.94 1.51
C VAL A 195 -3.09 12.47 1.88
N THR A 196 -4.26 12.13 2.40
CA THR A 196 -4.67 10.73 2.56
C THR A 196 -5.37 10.29 1.29
N LEU A 197 -4.81 9.33 0.55
CA LEU A 197 -5.55 8.69 -0.54
C LEU A 197 -6.40 7.54 0.04
N PRO A 198 -7.67 7.40 -0.38
CA PRO A 198 -8.55 6.27 -0.03
C PRO A 198 -7.95 4.91 -0.39
N TYR A 199 -7.14 4.35 0.50
CA TYR A 199 -6.72 2.95 0.45
C TYR A 199 -7.86 2.04 0.93
N THR A 200 -7.65 0.73 0.94
CA THR A 200 -8.70 -0.24 1.26
C THR A 200 -8.20 -1.40 2.11
N VAL A 201 -9.03 -1.81 3.05
CA VAL A 201 -8.93 -3.10 3.76
C VAL A 201 -10.01 -4.09 3.30
N GLU A 202 -10.94 -3.63 2.47
CA GLU A 202 -12.10 -4.41 2.00
C GLU A 202 -11.88 -5.00 0.60
N LEU A 203 -11.14 -4.29 -0.26
CA LEU A 203 -10.68 -4.74 -1.59
C LEU A 203 -9.18 -5.01 -1.57
N ASN A 204 -8.79 -5.87 -0.63
CA ASN A 204 -7.41 -6.23 -0.36
C ASN A 204 -7.31 -7.75 -0.21
N ASP A 205 -6.39 -8.38 -0.96
CA ASP A 205 -6.27 -9.83 -1.01
C ASP A 205 -5.88 -10.45 0.34
N ILE A 206 -5.11 -9.75 1.17
CA ILE A 206 -4.70 -10.24 2.49
C ILE A 206 -5.91 -10.34 3.45
N PRO A 207 -6.64 -9.26 3.80
CA PRO A 207 -7.83 -9.37 4.63
C PRO A 207 -8.87 -10.32 4.04
N MET A 208 -9.09 -10.29 2.73
CA MET A 208 -10.13 -11.11 2.12
C MET A 208 -9.77 -12.60 2.08
N MET A 209 -8.58 -12.96 1.61
CA MET A 209 -8.22 -14.36 1.36
C MET A 209 -7.53 -14.99 2.58
N LEU A 210 -6.63 -14.29 3.26
CA LEU A 210 -5.84 -14.87 4.34
C LEU A 210 -6.50 -14.71 5.71
N VAL A 211 -7.27 -13.65 5.93
CA VAL A 211 -7.91 -13.40 7.24
C VAL A 211 -9.37 -13.83 7.25
N GLN A 212 -10.14 -13.44 6.24
CA GLN A 212 -11.57 -13.76 6.13
C GLN A 212 -11.81 -15.10 5.40
N HIS A 213 -10.78 -15.67 4.78
CA HIS A 213 -10.84 -16.95 4.04
C HIS A 213 -11.92 -16.99 2.95
N HIS A 214 -12.17 -15.86 2.29
CA HIS A 214 -13.05 -15.82 1.13
C HIS A 214 -12.39 -16.45 -0.11
N GLU A 215 -13.22 -17.10 -0.92
CA GLU A 215 -12.81 -17.65 -2.22
C GLU A 215 -12.47 -16.53 -3.21
N SER A 216 -11.60 -16.83 -4.18
CA SER A 216 -11.10 -15.82 -5.14
C SER A 216 -12.20 -15.16 -5.99
N GLU A 217 -13.26 -15.89 -6.35
CA GLU A 217 -14.39 -15.32 -7.12
C GLU A 217 -15.11 -14.21 -6.34
N TYR A 218 -15.19 -14.36 -5.02
CA TYR A 218 -15.85 -13.38 -4.17
C TYR A 218 -15.09 -12.04 -4.15
N PHE A 219 -13.75 -12.06 -4.25
CA PHE A 219 -12.96 -10.83 -4.42
C PHE A 219 -13.33 -10.10 -5.71
N THR A 220 -13.47 -10.84 -6.82
CA THR A 220 -13.89 -10.26 -8.11
C THR A 220 -15.29 -9.66 -8.02
N ARG A 221 -16.25 -10.40 -7.44
CA ARG A 221 -17.61 -9.89 -7.24
C ARG A 221 -17.62 -8.61 -6.43
N ARG A 222 -16.90 -8.57 -5.30
CA ARG A 222 -16.84 -7.39 -4.43
C ARG A 222 -16.23 -6.19 -5.17
N CYS A 223 -15.16 -6.37 -5.94
CA CYS A 223 -14.59 -5.31 -6.77
C CYS A 223 -15.62 -4.76 -7.78
N ILE A 224 -16.39 -5.62 -8.45
CA ILE A 224 -17.43 -5.19 -9.40
C ILE A 224 -18.53 -4.40 -8.69
N ASP A 225 -19.04 -4.92 -7.58
CA ASP A 225 -20.14 -4.29 -6.83
C ASP A 225 -19.71 -2.92 -6.25
N THR A 226 -18.47 -2.82 -5.74
CA THR A 226 -17.89 -1.55 -5.29
C THR A 226 -17.70 -0.58 -6.45
N PHE A 227 -17.17 -1.04 -7.59
CA PHE A 227 -17.03 -0.20 -8.78
C PHE A 227 -18.38 0.37 -9.22
N ASP A 228 -19.40 -0.49 -9.39
CA ASP A 228 -20.71 -0.08 -9.86
C ASP A 228 -21.35 0.95 -8.92
N ARG A 229 -21.21 0.75 -7.61
CA ARG A 229 -21.73 1.69 -6.60
C ARG A 229 -21.00 3.04 -6.66
N LEU A 230 -19.68 3.04 -6.60
CA LEU A 230 -18.88 4.28 -6.59
C LEU A 230 -18.99 5.01 -7.93
N TYR A 231 -19.05 4.28 -9.04
CA TYR A 231 -19.24 4.86 -10.36
C TYR A 231 -20.61 5.55 -10.45
N LEU A 232 -21.68 4.92 -9.96
CA LEU A 232 -23.02 5.52 -9.90
C LEU A 232 -23.00 6.86 -9.14
N GLU A 233 -22.47 6.86 -7.93
CA GLU A 233 -22.33 8.08 -7.08
C GLU A 233 -21.40 9.13 -7.70
N GLY A 234 -20.40 8.67 -8.46
CA GLY A 234 -19.45 9.48 -9.22
C GLY A 234 -20.08 10.50 -10.17
N LYS A 235 -21.38 10.37 -10.49
CA LYS A 235 -22.13 11.37 -11.28
C LYS A 235 -22.17 12.73 -10.60
N GLU A 236 -22.31 12.73 -9.27
CA GLU A 236 -22.45 13.96 -8.48
C GLU A 236 -21.09 14.38 -7.92
N ARG A 237 -20.33 13.39 -7.45
CA ARG A 237 -19.09 13.55 -6.71
C ARG A 237 -18.14 12.41 -7.03
N ALA A 238 -16.99 12.72 -7.62
CA ALA A 238 -16.01 11.72 -7.98
C ALA A 238 -15.49 10.95 -6.75
N LYS A 239 -15.01 9.73 -6.99
CA LYS A 239 -14.55 8.80 -5.94
C LYS A 239 -13.18 8.23 -6.30
N ILE A 240 -12.51 7.65 -5.32
CA ILE A 240 -11.32 6.82 -5.50
C ILE A 240 -11.65 5.42 -5.01
N MET A 241 -11.36 4.41 -5.82
CA MET A 241 -11.49 3.01 -5.50
C MET A 241 -10.11 2.38 -5.52
N ALA A 242 -9.59 2.00 -4.35
CA ALA A 242 -8.35 1.21 -4.27
C ALA A 242 -8.62 -0.28 -4.50
N ILE A 243 -7.67 -0.96 -5.14
CA ILE A 243 -7.57 -2.42 -5.21
C ILE A 243 -6.14 -2.77 -4.82
N ALA A 244 -5.97 -3.48 -3.71
CA ALA A 244 -4.68 -3.86 -3.16
C ALA A 244 -4.40 -5.36 -3.34
N ILE A 245 -3.25 -5.66 -3.91
CA ILE A 245 -2.76 -7.01 -4.25
C ILE A 245 -1.25 -7.12 -4.04
#